data_AF-A0A2P5BM14-F1
#
_entry.id   AF-A0A2P5BM14-F1
#
_cell.length_a   1.000
_cell.length_b   1.000
_cell.length_c   1.000
_cell.angle_alpha   90.00
_cell.angle_beta   90.00
_cell.angle_gamma   90.00
#
_symmetry.space_group_name_H-M   'P 1'
#
loop_
_entity.id
_entity.type
_entity.pdbx_description
1 polymer ?
#
loop_
_entity_poly.entity_id
_entity_poly.type
_entity_poly.pdbx_seq_one_letter_code
_entity_poly.pdbx_strand_id
1 'polypeptide(L)'
;MAMIDMGATNNFVSWHVVDQLGLVVTKNLTRLKAVNSNAMPIHGSVVSSLKVRTWQAECNFTVVNLDNFDLIIGIEFLGLAKAFVAPHIKGILIVDEQSPCFVHAMSKGPDIGKSKEIELQTAKQFKVG
;
A
#
# COMPACT_ATOMS: atom_id res chain seq x y z
N MET A 1 0.30 -5.46 -8.16
CA MET A 1 0.41 -6.45 -7.06
C MET A 1 0.87 -5.74 -5.80
N ALA A 2 0.30 -6.03 -4.64
CA ALA A 2 0.73 -5.47 -3.35
C ALA A 2 1.55 -6.49 -2.55
N MET A 3 2.53 -6.01 -1.78
CA MET A 3 3.32 -6.80 -0.82
C MET A 3 3.11 -6.27 0.59
N ILE A 4 2.98 -7.13 1.59
CA ILE A 4 3.06 -6.74 3.00
C ILE A 4 4.50 -6.93 3.46
N ASP A 5 5.10 -5.88 3.99
CA ASP A 5 6.47 -5.90 4.52
C ASP A 5 6.49 -5.35 5.94
N MET A 6 6.55 -6.24 6.93
CA MET A 6 6.68 -5.84 8.33
C MET A 6 8.03 -5.21 8.66
N GLY A 7 9.04 -5.35 7.80
CA GLY A 7 10.33 -4.66 7.94
C GLY A 7 10.27 -3.20 7.46
N ALA A 8 9.22 -2.82 6.74
CA ALA A 8 9.00 -1.47 6.26
C ALA A 8 8.15 -0.66 7.26
N THR A 9 8.67 0.48 7.74
CA THR A 9 7.88 1.39 8.58
C THR A 9 6.75 2.05 7.78
N ASN A 10 7.08 2.66 6.65
CA ASN A 10 6.14 3.39 5.80
C ASN A 10 5.55 2.49 4.70
N ASN A 11 4.43 2.93 4.14
CA ASN A 11 3.92 2.37 2.91
C ASN A 11 4.62 2.99 1.69
N PHE A 12 4.77 2.22 0.62
CA PHE A 12 5.35 2.66 -0.64
C PHE A 12 4.40 2.38 -1.80
N VAL A 13 4.43 3.26 -2.79
CA VAL A 13 3.68 3.11 -4.04
C VAL A 13 4.60 3.34 -5.22
N SER A 14 4.39 2.59 -6.31
CA SER A 14 5.15 2.77 -7.54
C SER A 14 4.77 4.09 -8.21
N TRP A 15 5.75 4.80 -8.77
CA TRP A 15 5.49 6.01 -9.56
C TRP A 15 4.45 5.78 -10.66
N HIS A 16 4.52 4.63 -11.33
CA HIS A 16 3.58 4.26 -12.38
C HIS A 16 2.12 4.25 -11.89
N VAL A 17 1.82 3.74 -10.69
CA VAL A 17 0.45 3.75 -10.14
C VAL A 17 0.00 5.17 -9.81
N VAL A 18 0.89 5.98 -9.25
CA VAL A 18 0.63 7.39 -8.93
C VAL A 18 0.29 8.18 -10.19
N ASP A 19 1.08 8.01 -11.25
CA ASP A 19 0.90 8.66 -12.55
C ASP A 19 -0.41 8.23 -13.22
N GLN A 20 -0.69 6.93 -13.25
CA GLN A 20 -1.94 6.38 -13.80
C GLN A 20 -3.21 6.89 -13.10
N LEU A 21 -3.14 7.11 -11.79
CA LEU A 21 -4.25 7.61 -10.99
C LEU A 21 -4.30 9.15 -10.91
N GLY A 22 -3.32 9.84 -11.51
CA GLY A 22 -3.22 11.31 -11.49
C GLY A 22 -3.09 11.88 -10.07
N LEU A 23 -2.43 11.15 -9.16
CA LEU A 23 -2.30 11.61 -7.77
C LEU A 23 -1.27 12.74 -7.65
N VAL A 24 -1.57 13.72 -6.80
CA VAL A 24 -0.68 14.86 -6.57
C VAL A 24 0.42 14.47 -5.60
N VAL A 25 1.68 14.52 -6.07
CA VAL A 25 2.86 14.19 -5.26
C VAL A 25 3.42 15.44 -4.60
N THR A 26 3.52 15.39 -3.27
CA THR A 26 4.30 16.37 -2.51
C THR A 26 5.78 16.02 -2.64
N LYS A 27 6.54 16.83 -3.38
CA LYS A 27 7.98 16.61 -3.58
C LYS A 27 8.72 16.69 -2.25
N ASN A 28 9.46 15.63 -1.94
CA ASN A 28 10.36 15.57 -0.80
C ASN A 28 11.77 15.30 -1.35
N LEU A 29 12.78 16.05 -0.90
CA LEU A 29 14.18 15.92 -1.35
C LEU A 29 14.93 14.76 -0.67
N THR A 30 14.23 13.86 0.01
CA THR A 30 14.81 12.75 0.76
C THR A 30 15.17 11.57 -0.16
N ARG A 31 16.11 10.72 0.26
CA ARG A 31 16.51 9.51 -0.47
C ARG A 31 16.22 8.29 0.40
N LEU A 32 15.67 7.23 -0.19
CA LEU A 32 15.46 5.95 0.50
C LEU A 32 16.68 5.06 0.27
N LYS A 33 17.14 4.39 1.31
CA LYS A 33 18.20 3.39 1.20
C LYS A 33 17.79 2.16 1.98
N ALA A 34 17.70 1.00 1.32
CA ALA A 34 17.63 -0.26 2.05
C ALA A 34 19.04 -0.61 2.55
N VAL A 35 19.13 -1.32 3.69
CA VAL A 35 20.39 -1.60 4.39
C VAL A 35 21.46 -2.20 3.48
N ASN A 36 21.05 -2.99 2.47
CA ASN A 36 21.94 -3.66 1.52
C ASN A 36 21.76 -3.19 0.07
N SER A 37 21.19 -2.01 -0.18
CA SER A 37 20.98 -1.49 -1.54
C SER A 37 21.56 -0.09 -1.74
N ASN A 38 21.74 0.26 -3.02
CA ASN A 38 21.95 1.65 -3.39
C ASN A 38 20.73 2.48 -3.01
N ALA A 39 20.97 3.76 -2.69
CA ALA A 39 19.91 4.69 -2.35
C ALA A 39 19.05 4.98 -3.59
N MET A 40 17.76 4.64 -3.52
CA MET A 40 16.78 4.93 -4.56
C MET A 40 16.25 6.35 -4.41
N PRO A 41 16.04 7.08 -5.53
CA PRO A 41 15.39 8.38 -5.49
C PRO A 41 13.95 8.23 -4.99
N ILE A 42 13.56 9.12 -4.07
CA ILE A 42 12.16 9.29 -3.69
C ILE A 42 11.59 10.39 -4.59
N HIS A 43 10.44 10.13 -5.21
CA HIS A 43 9.76 11.16 -6.01
C HIS A 43 8.97 12.14 -5.13
N GLY A 44 8.54 11.66 -3.98
CA GLY A 44 7.88 12.45 -2.94
C GLY A 44 7.00 11.57 -2.06
N SER A 45 5.97 12.17 -1.49
CA SER A 45 4.93 11.48 -0.72
C SER A 45 3.54 11.84 -1.26
N VAL A 46 2.61 10.92 -1.08
CA VAL A 46 1.21 11.10 -1.48
C VAL A 46 0.30 10.55 -0.37
N VAL A 47 -0.81 11.24 -0.13
CA VAL A 47 -1.91 10.73 0.70
C VAL A 47 -3.00 10.27 -0.23
N SER A 48 -3.44 9.03 -0.07
CA SER A 48 -4.49 8.45 -0.92
C SER A 48 -5.34 7.47 -0.13
N SER A 49 -6.58 7.28 -0.56
CA SER A 49 -7.46 6.29 0.04
C SER A 49 -7.04 4.89 -0.39
N LEU A 50 -6.80 4.00 0.57
CA LEU A 50 -6.55 2.58 0.35
C LEU A 50 -7.80 1.79 0.75
N LYS A 51 -8.35 1.02 -0.19
CA LYS A 51 -9.45 0.11 0.06
C LYS A 51 -8.94 -1.33 0.11
N VAL A 52 -9.29 -2.04 1.18
CA VAL A 52 -8.99 -3.46 1.38
C VAL A 52 -10.29 -4.20 1.65
N ARG A 53 -10.85 -4.86 0.63
CA ARG A 53 -12.22 -5.41 0.65
C ARG A 53 -13.24 -4.38 1.17
N THR A 54 -13.79 -4.59 2.36
CA THR A 54 -14.78 -3.71 3.01
C THR A 54 -14.14 -2.57 3.80
N TRP A 55 -12.86 -2.69 4.17
CA TRP A 55 -12.14 -1.68 4.92
C TRP A 55 -11.58 -0.58 4.00
N GLN A 56 -11.60 0.67 4.44
CA GLN A 56 -11.06 1.80 3.69
C GLN A 56 -10.57 2.90 4.64
N ALA A 57 -9.39 3.46 4.37
CA ALA A 57 -8.88 4.64 5.07
C ALA A 57 -7.94 5.46 4.19
N GLU A 58 -7.62 6.68 4.62
CA GLU A 58 -6.50 7.44 4.04
C GLU A 58 -5.17 6.90 4.58
N CYS A 59 -4.20 6.75 3.69
CA CYS A 59 -2.86 6.25 4.03
C CYS A 59 -1.80 7.13 3.39
N ASN A 60 -0.68 7.31 4.11
CA ASN A 60 0.52 7.93 3.56
C ASN A 60 1.31 6.89 2.74
N PHE A 61 1.75 7.30 1.56
CA PHE A 61 2.66 6.51 0.74
C PHE A 61 3.87 7.33 0.34
N THR A 62 5.03 6.69 0.39
CA THR A 62 6.25 7.22 -0.23
C THR A 62 6.33 6.74 -1.66
N VAL A 63 6.54 7.67 -2.59
CA VAL A 63 6.53 7.38 -4.03
C VAL A 63 7.93 7.03 -4.49
N VAL A 64 8.09 5.81 -5.01
CA VAL A 64 9.38 5.26 -5.44
C VAL A 64 9.23 4.48 -6.74
N ASN A 65 10.35 4.10 -7.35
CA ASN A 65 10.33 3.10 -8.40
C ASN A 65 10.34 1.71 -7.74
N LEU A 66 9.26 0.95 -7.93
CA LEU A 66 9.15 -0.44 -7.48
C LEU A 66 9.18 -1.36 -8.71
N ASP A 67 9.99 -2.41 -8.68
CA ASP A 67 10.18 -3.29 -9.85
C ASP A 67 9.04 -4.31 -10.01
N ASN A 68 8.68 -5.00 -8.91
CA ASN A 68 7.79 -6.16 -8.96
C ASN A 68 6.42 -5.92 -8.30
N PHE A 69 6.22 -4.77 -7.68
CA PHE A 69 5.05 -4.46 -6.87
C PHE A 69 4.54 -3.05 -7.17
N ASP A 70 3.23 -2.89 -7.10
CA ASP A 70 2.55 -1.61 -7.19
C ASP A 70 2.53 -0.90 -5.84
N LEU A 71 2.45 -1.70 -4.77
CA LEU A 71 2.35 -1.25 -3.39
C LEU A 71 3.23 -2.12 -2.49
N ILE A 72 3.92 -1.49 -1.55
CA ILE A 72 4.49 -2.15 -0.37
C ILE A 72 3.77 -1.56 0.84
N ILE A 73 3.16 -2.41 1.64
CA ILE A 73 2.37 -2.03 2.80
C ILE A 73 3.21 -2.31 4.03
N GLY A 74 3.56 -1.23 4.74
CA GLY A 74 4.40 -1.27 5.93
C GLY A 74 3.59 -1.41 7.22
N ILE A 75 4.28 -1.31 8.35
CA ILE A 75 3.65 -1.43 9.68
C ILE A 75 2.68 -0.27 9.96
N GLU A 76 2.89 0.91 9.37
CA GLU A 76 1.98 2.07 9.51
C GLU A 76 0.53 1.69 9.14
N PHE A 77 0.33 1.02 8.00
CA PHE A 77 -0.98 0.50 7.62
C PHE A 77 -1.48 -0.57 8.60
N LEU A 78 -0.63 -1.51 9.01
CA LEU A 78 -1.05 -2.62 9.86
C LEU A 78 -1.57 -2.10 11.22
N GLY A 79 -0.92 -1.07 11.77
CA GLY A 79 -1.40 -0.39 12.97
C GLY A 79 -2.73 0.34 12.72
N LEU A 80 -2.84 1.10 11.64
CA LEU A 80 -4.05 1.85 11.29
C LEU A 80 -5.27 0.94 11.07
N ALA A 81 -5.08 -0.16 10.36
CA ALA A 81 -6.12 -1.11 10.02
C ALA A 81 -6.41 -2.15 11.13
N LYS A 82 -5.71 -2.08 12.27
CA LYS A 82 -5.75 -3.13 13.32
C LYS A 82 -5.55 -4.53 12.69
N ALA A 83 -4.53 -4.67 11.85
CA ALA A 83 -4.36 -5.86 11.01
C ALA A 83 -3.34 -6.85 11.56
N PHE A 84 -3.66 -8.14 11.45
CA PHE A 84 -2.78 -9.28 11.73
C PHE A 84 -2.41 -10.00 10.45
N VAL A 85 -1.12 -10.23 10.20
CA VAL A 85 -0.70 -11.14 9.13
C VAL A 85 -0.67 -12.56 9.69
N ALA A 86 -1.32 -13.47 9.00
CA ALA A 86 -1.49 -14.86 9.40
C ALA A 86 -0.86 -15.79 8.32
N PRO A 87 0.45 -16.07 8.39
CA PRO A 87 1.13 -16.88 7.37
C PRO A 87 0.56 -18.29 7.22
N HIS A 88 0.11 -18.90 8.31
CA HIS A 88 -0.41 -20.27 8.34
C HIS A 88 -1.68 -20.45 7.48
N ILE A 89 -2.53 -19.42 7.39
CA ILE A 89 -3.70 -19.37 6.51
C ILE A 89 -3.47 -18.54 5.25
N LYS A 90 -2.21 -18.17 4.98
CA LYS A 90 -1.78 -17.37 3.81
C LYS A 90 -2.64 -16.13 3.63
N GLY A 91 -2.71 -15.26 4.64
CA GLY A 91 -3.52 -14.05 4.53
C GLY A 91 -3.29 -13.00 5.59
N ILE A 92 -4.14 -11.99 5.56
CA ILE A 92 -4.16 -10.84 6.47
C ILE A 92 -5.58 -10.71 7.00
N LEU A 93 -5.71 -10.53 8.31
CA LEU A 93 -6.96 -10.25 8.99
C LEU A 93 -6.98 -8.79 9.44
N ILE A 94 -7.92 -8.01 8.95
CA ILE A 94 -8.27 -6.69 9.47
C ILE A 94 -9.36 -6.92 10.53
N VAL A 95 -9.09 -6.56 11.78
CA VAL A 95 -10.06 -6.66 12.88
C VAL A 95 -10.59 -5.29 13.32
N ASP A 96 -10.71 -4.38 12.34
CA ASP A 96 -11.44 -3.13 12.55
C ASP A 96 -12.89 -3.42 12.95
N GLU A 97 -13.40 -2.70 13.96
CA GLU A 97 -14.73 -2.96 14.55
C GLU A 97 -15.86 -2.68 13.55
N GLN A 98 -15.66 -1.71 12.65
CA GLN A 98 -16.69 -1.29 11.70
C GLN A 98 -16.63 -2.11 10.41
N SER A 99 -15.43 -2.54 10.02
CA SER A 99 -15.21 -3.23 8.74
C SER A 99 -14.16 -4.35 8.86
N PRO A 100 -14.44 -5.42 9.63
CA PRO A 100 -13.54 -6.55 9.72
C PRO A 100 -13.52 -7.29 8.39
N CYS A 101 -12.34 -7.72 7.95
CA CYS A 101 -12.22 -8.52 6.73
C CYS A 101 -10.96 -9.39 6.76
N PHE A 102 -10.98 -10.45 5.98
CA PHE A 102 -9.81 -11.30 5.75
C PHE A 102 -9.44 -11.24 4.27
N VAL A 103 -8.15 -11.14 3.94
CA VAL A 103 -7.62 -11.10 2.57
C VAL A 103 -6.63 -12.24 2.39
N HIS A 104 -6.79 -13.03 1.33
CA HIS A 104 -5.82 -14.06 1.01
C HIS A 104 -4.56 -13.43 0.38
N ALA A 105 -3.39 -13.78 0.93
CA ALA A 105 -2.11 -13.49 0.33
C ALA A 105 -1.85 -14.50 -0.79
N MET A 106 -1.65 -14.00 -2.01
CA MET A 106 -1.29 -14.83 -3.15
C MET A 106 0.20 -15.19 -3.06
N SER A 107 0.53 -16.49 -3.10
CA SER A 107 1.90 -16.93 -3.42
C SER A 107 2.13 -16.75 -4.92
N LYS A 108 3.31 -16.26 -5.35
CA LYS A 108 3.71 -16.20 -6.76
C LYS A 108 3.58 -17.60 -7.40
N GLY A 109 2.48 -17.84 -8.10
CA GLY A 109 2.18 -19.03 -8.90
C GLY A 109 1.59 -18.61 -10.26
N PRO A 110 1.50 -19.54 -11.23
CA PRO A 110 1.26 -19.21 -12.64
C PRO A 110 -0.14 -18.62 -12.95
N ASP A 111 -1.11 -18.74 -12.06
CA ASP A 111 -2.46 -18.21 -12.28
C ASP A 111 -2.59 -16.75 -11.81
N ILE A 112 -2.23 -15.85 -12.72
CA ILE A 112 -2.31 -14.39 -12.55
C ILE A 112 -3.77 -13.93 -12.71
N GLY A 113 -4.56 -14.12 -11.67
CA GLY A 113 -5.77 -13.34 -11.44
C GLY A 113 -5.39 -12.02 -10.78
N LYS A 114 -5.73 -10.87 -11.39
CA LYS A 114 -5.57 -9.53 -10.81
C LYS A 114 -6.17 -9.53 -9.40
N SER A 115 -5.36 -9.33 -8.35
CA SER A 115 -5.90 -9.15 -7.00
C SER A 115 -6.68 -7.84 -6.96
N LYS A 116 -8.02 -7.94 -6.91
CA LYS A 116 -8.96 -6.82 -6.74
C LYS A 116 -9.18 -6.47 -5.26
N GLU A 117 -8.45 -7.11 -4.35
CA GLU A 117 -8.75 -7.02 -2.93
C GLU A 117 -8.08 -5.83 -2.25
N ILE A 118 -7.02 -5.26 -2.84
CA ILE A 118 -6.30 -4.09 -2.37
C ILE A 118 -6.24 -3.06 -3.52
N GLU A 119 -6.92 -1.94 -3.34
CA GLU A 119 -7.08 -0.92 -4.38
C GLU A 119 -6.73 0.46 -3.82
N LEU A 120 -5.86 1.19 -4.54
CA LEU A 120 -5.64 2.61 -4.29
C LEU A 120 -6.69 3.42 -5.05
N GLN A 121 -7.33 4.36 -4.37
CA GLN A 121 -8.33 5.25 -4.94
C GLN A 121 -7.86 6.70 -4.81
N THR A 122 -8.19 7.51 -5.82
CA THR A 122 -7.99 8.96 -5.77
C THR A 122 -8.65 9.51 -4.50
N ALA A 123 -7.96 10.38 -3.78
CA ALA A 123 -8.55 11.14 -2.69
C ALA A 123 -9.78 11.88 -3.27
N LYS A 124 -10.98 11.43 -2.91
CA LYS A 124 -12.18 12.20 -3.20
C LYS A 124 -12.02 13.49 -2.42
N GLN A 125 -11.70 14.58 -3.11
CA GLN A 125 -11.94 15.90 -2.53
C GLN A 125 -13.43 15.93 -2.21
N PHE A 126 -13.76 15.82 -0.92
CA PHE A 126 -15.13 16.00 -0.47
C PHE A 126 -15.54 17.41 -0.89
N LYS A 127 -16.46 17.51 -1.86
CA LYS A 127 -17.28 18.73 -1.98
C LYS A 127 -18.06 18.82 -0.69
N VAL A 128 -17.67 19.74 0.18
CA VAL A 128 -18.49 20.22 1.28
C VAL A 128 -19.74 20.82 0.62
N GLY A 129 -20.89 20.18 0.88
CA GLY A 129 -22.20 20.75 0.58
C GLY A 129 -22.56 21.84 1.57
#